data_AF-A0A4V6PW52-F1
#
_entry.id   AF-A0A4V6PW52-F1
#
_cell.length_a   1.000
_cell.length_b   1.000
_cell.length_c   1.000
_cell.angle_alpha   90.00
_cell.angle_beta   90.00
_cell.angle_gamma   90.00
#
_symmetry.space_group_name_H-M   'P 1'
#
loop_
_entity.id
_entity.type
_entity.pdbx_description
1 polymer ?
#
loop_
_entity_poly.entity_id
_entity_poly.type
_entity_poly.pdbx_seq_one_letter_code
_entity_poly.pdbx_strand_id
1 'polypeptide(L)'
;MILDLPLKKFFVSKKGQDTNFKSLIKSISWRIVGTIDTMVISYFVTGQLVMAISIGSVEVVTKIFLYYLHERVWENATRTTKKHEQEAELVRS
;
A
#
# COMPACT_ATOMS: atom_id res chain seq x y z
N MET A 1 -30.88 15.13 -17.56
CA MET A 1 -31.27 13.71 -17.74
C MET A 1 -31.18 13.27 -19.20
N ILE A 2 -30.12 13.62 -19.95
CA ILE A 2 -29.84 13.12 -21.33
C ILE A 2 -28.30 12.95 -21.57
N LEU A 3 -27.45 13.35 -20.62
CA LEU A 3 -25.98 13.43 -20.79
C LEU A 3 -25.17 12.47 -19.90
N ASP A 4 -25.82 11.64 -19.08
CA ASP A 4 -25.15 10.69 -18.19
C ASP A 4 -25.01 9.26 -18.77
N LEU A 5 -25.56 9.00 -19.97
CA LEU A 5 -25.66 7.66 -20.57
C LEU A 5 -24.35 7.08 -21.16
N PRO A 6 -23.47 7.82 -21.87
CA PRO A 6 -22.27 7.23 -22.46
C PRO A 6 -21.11 7.09 -21.46
N LEU A 7 -21.10 7.88 -20.38
CA LEU A 7 -19.99 7.91 -19.43
C LEU A 7 -20.02 6.78 -18.39
N LYS A 8 -21.23 6.38 -17.96
CA LYS A 8 -21.38 5.43 -16.85
C LYS A 8 -20.95 4.00 -17.22
N LYS A 9 -20.98 3.63 -18.52
CA LYS A 9 -20.60 2.29 -18.99
C LYS A 9 -19.09 2.02 -18.90
N PHE A 10 -18.26 3.06 -18.94
CA PHE A 10 -16.81 2.95 -18.77
C PHE A 10 -16.39 2.83 -17.30
N PHE A 11 -17.16 3.40 -16.38
CA PHE A 11 -16.82 3.43 -14.94
C PHE A 11 -17.49 2.35 -14.09
N VAL A 12 -18.38 1.52 -14.66
CA VAL A 12 -18.85 0.30 -13.99
C VAL A 12 -17.73 -0.74 -14.04
N SER A 13 -16.71 -0.51 -13.20
CA SER A 13 -15.70 -1.50 -12.87
C SER A 13 -16.43 -2.71 -12.30
N LYS A 14 -16.37 -3.82 -13.03
CA LYS A 14 -16.92 -5.12 -12.64
C LYS A 14 -16.51 -5.36 -11.18
N LYS A 15 -17.49 -5.49 -10.27
CA LYS A 15 -17.28 -5.90 -8.87
C LYS A 15 -16.84 -7.37 -8.86
N GLY A 16 -15.65 -7.64 -9.37
CA GLY A 16 -15.01 -8.93 -9.32
C GLY A 16 -14.52 -9.11 -7.90
N GLN A 17 -14.88 -10.22 -7.27
CA GLN A 17 -14.38 -10.64 -5.97
C GLN A 17 -12.91 -10.23 -5.79
N ASP A 18 -12.65 -9.36 -4.82
CA ASP A 18 -11.31 -8.91 -4.48
C ASP A 18 -10.57 -10.08 -3.85
N THR A 19 -10.01 -10.94 -4.69
CA THR A 19 -9.12 -12.01 -4.24
C THR A 19 -7.85 -11.40 -3.71
N ASN A 20 -7.33 -11.93 -2.59
CA ASN A 20 -6.08 -11.47 -1.96
C ASN A 20 -4.94 -11.30 -2.98
N PHE A 21 -4.92 -12.13 -4.02
CA PHE A 21 -3.96 -12.05 -5.13
C PHE A 21 -4.08 -10.76 -5.98
N LYS A 22 -5.29 -10.30 -6.30
CA LYS A 22 -5.49 -9.02 -7.01
C LYS A 22 -5.02 -7.83 -6.18
N SER A 23 -5.28 -7.85 -4.87
CA SER A 23 -4.84 -6.81 -3.95
C SER A 23 -3.32 -6.77 -3.81
N LEU A 24 -2.65 -7.93 -3.78
CA LEU A 24 -1.18 -8.02 -3.81
C LEU A 24 -0.59 -7.45 -5.10
N ILE A 25 -1.12 -7.85 -6.27
CA ILE A 25 -0.65 -7.33 -7.56
C ILE A 25 -0.84 -5.81 -7.63
N LYS A 26 -2.01 -5.30 -7.19
CA LYS A 26 -2.27 -3.86 -7.16
C LYS A 26 -1.28 -3.12 -6.24
N SER A 27 -0.98 -3.67 -5.08
CA SER A 27 -0.01 -3.10 -4.14
C SER A 27 1.40 -3.03 -4.75
N ILE A 28 1.86 -4.11 -5.38
CA ILE A 28 3.17 -4.14 -6.06
C ILE A 28 3.20 -3.13 -7.21
N SER A 29 2.15 -3.09 -8.03
CA SER A 29 2.02 -2.13 -9.14
C SER A 29 2.11 -0.69 -8.63
N TRP A 30 1.39 -0.36 -7.56
CA TRP A 30 1.43 0.99 -6.98
C TRP A 30 2.80 1.35 -6.42
N ARG A 31 3.55 0.39 -5.87
CA ARG A 31 4.91 0.62 -5.39
C ARG A 31 5.88 0.91 -6.53
N ILE A 32 5.81 0.15 -7.63
CA ILE A 32 6.67 0.37 -8.80
C ILE A 32 6.41 1.74 -9.40
N VAL A 33 5.14 2.12 -9.58
CA VAL A 33 4.77 3.44 -10.11
C VAL A 33 5.30 4.56 -9.20
N GLY A 34 5.13 4.45 -7.88
CA GLY A 34 5.64 5.44 -6.93
C GLY A 34 7.16 5.60 -6.98
N THR A 35 7.92 4.49 -7.05
CA THR A 35 9.38 4.58 -7.13
C THR A 35 9.86 5.20 -8.44
N ILE A 36 9.19 4.88 -9.56
CA ILE A 36 9.50 5.51 -10.86
C ILE A 36 9.19 7.00 -10.82
N ASP A 37 8.05 7.40 -10.24
CA ASP A 37 7.67 8.81 -10.09
C ASP A 37 8.73 9.59 -9.31
N THR A 38 9.17 9.07 -8.15
CA THR A 38 10.25 9.67 -7.35
C THR A 38 11.53 9.82 -8.16
N MET A 39 11.94 8.79 -8.92
CA MET A 39 13.14 8.83 -9.75
C MET A 39 13.03 9.87 -10.87
N VAL A 40 11.88 9.95 -11.53
CA VAL A 40 11.62 10.92 -12.60
C VAL A 40 11.66 12.34 -12.04
N ILE A 41 10.94 12.62 -10.96
CA ILE A 41 10.95 13.94 -10.29
C ILE A 41 12.37 14.31 -9.87
N SER A 42 13.08 13.38 -9.23
CA SER A 42 14.46 13.60 -8.80
C SER A 42 15.39 13.90 -9.97
N TYR A 43 15.23 13.21 -11.10
CA TYR A 43 16.01 13.46 -12.30
C TYR A 43 15.71 14.83 -12.90
N PHE A 44 14.44 15.24 -12.99
CA PHE A 44 14.08 16.57 -13.49
C PHE A 44 14.60 17.71 -12.62
N VAL A 45 14.63 17.51 -11.29
CA VAL A 45 15.13 18.52 -10.35
C VAL A 45 16.66 18.62 -10.39
N THR A 46 17.35 17.49 -10.47
CA THR A 46 18.82 17.45 -10.29
C THR A 46 19.60 17.40 -11.60
N GLY A 47 18.95 16.98 -12.70
CA GLY A 47 19.59 16.72 -13.99
C GLY A 47 20.55 15.53 -14.00
N GLN A 48 20.72 14.82 -12.87
CA GLN A 48 21.74 13.78 -12.70
C GLN A 48 21.11 12.42 -12.45
N LEU A 49 21.35 11.48 -13.38
CA LEU A 49 20.79 10.13 -13.31
C LEU A 49 21.26 9.36 -12.05
N VAL A 50 22.53 9.52 -11.67
CA VAL A 50 23.11 8.87 -10.48
C VAL A 50 22.40 9.32 -9.21
N MET A 51 21.99 10.60 -9.13
CA MET A 51 21.29 11.14 -7.97
C MET A 51 19.84 10.60 -7.92
N ALA A 52 19.14 10.57 -9.04
CA ALA A 52 17.80 10.01 -9.13
C ALA A 52 17.75 8.53 -8.72
N ILE A 53 18.72 7.73 -9.16
CA ILE A 53 18.85 6.32 -8.77
C ILE A 53 19.16 6.18 -7.28
N SER A 54 20.05 7.02 -6.75
CA SER A 54 20.35 7.06 -5.31
C SER A 54 19.10 7.37 -4.48
N ILE A 55 18.29 8.34 -4.89
CA ILE A 55 17.05 8.68 -4.17
C ILE A 55 16.03 7.53 -4.24
N GLY A 56 15.80 6.97 -5.43
CA GLY A 56 14.86 5.86 -5.59
C GLY A 56 15.29 4.60 -4.79
N SER A 57 16.58 4.29 -4.75
CA SER A 57 17.10 3.18 -3.94
C SER A 57 16.94 3.40 -2.44
N VAL A 58 17.20 4.61 -1.95
CA VAL A 58 16.94 4.97 -0.54
C VAL A 58 15.45 4.86 -0.21
N GLU A 59 14.55 5.34 -1.08
CA GLU A 59 13.10 5.24 -0.89
C GLU A 59 12.65 3.79 -0.66
N VAL A 60 13.14 2.86 -1.50
CA VAL A 60 12.81 1.44 -1.39
C VAL A 60 13.30 0.85 -0.07
N VAL A 61 14.55 1.12 0.31
CA VAL A 61 15.14 0.62 1.57
C VAL A 61 14.37 1.17 2.77
N THR A 62 14.09 2.46 2.79
CA THR A 62 13.32 3.10 3.86
C THR A 62 11.92 2.52 3.97
N LYS A 63 11.22 2.26 2.84
CA LYS A 63 9.89 1.63 2.85
C LYS A 63 9.91 0.20 3.38
N ILE A 64 10.93 -0.59 3.07
CA ILE A 64 11.08 -1.95 3.61
C ILE A 64 11.25 -1.87 5.12
N PHE A 65 12.14 -1.00 5.60
CA PHE A 65 12.40 -0.83 7.02
C PHE A 65 11.15 -0.35 7.78
N LEU A 66 10.46 0.68 7.27
CA LEU A 66 9.22 1.18 7.86
C LEU A 66 8.11 0.13 7.85
N TYR A 67 7.97 -0.66 6.77
CA TYR A 67 6.97 -1.72 6.70
C TYR A 67 7.23 -2.80 7.75
N TYR A 68 8.49 -3.22 7.92
CA TYR A 68 8.87 -4.19 8.94
C TYR A 68 8.55 -3.68 10.35
N LEU A 69 8.91 -2.42 10.66
CA LEU A 69 8.59 -1.81 11.94
C LEU A 69 7.08 -1.69 12.16
N HIS A 70 6.34 -1.27 11.14
CA HIS A 70 4.88 -1.18 11.18
C HIS A 70 4.26 -2.54 11.55
N GLU A 71 4.68 -3.61 10.87
CA GLU A 71 4.18 -4.96 11.14
C GLU A 71 4.51 -5.40 12.58
N ARG A 72 5.71 -5.09 13.07
CA ARG A 72 6.11 -5.45 14.44
C ARG A 72 5.31 -4.69 15.50
N VAL A 73 5.05 -3.40 15.28
CA VAL A 73 4.20 -2.60 16.17
C VAL A 73 2.76 -3.10 16.13
N TRP A 74 2.24 -3.39 14.94
CA TRP A 74 0.89 -3.90 14.75
C TRP A 74 0.67 -5.26 15.40
N GLU A 75 1.64 -6.17 15.28
CA GLU A 75 1.62 -7.47 15.93
C GLU A 75 1.57 -7.33 17.46
N ASN A 76 2.40 -6.46 18.03
CA ASN A 76 2.42 -6.22 19.47
C ASN A 76 1.10 -5.59 19.95
N ALA A 77 0.53 -4.63 19.23
CA ALA A 77 -0.74 -4.00 19.56
C ALA A 77 -1.92 -5.00 19.50
N THR A 78 -1.94 -5.87 18.48
CA THR A 78 -3.00 -6.86 18.29
C THR A 78 -2.91 -7.99 19.32
N ARG A 79 -1.70 -8.39 19.73
CA ARG A 79 -1.49 -9.41 20.79
C ARG A 79 -2.14 -9.00 22.11
N THR A 80 -2.02 -7.74 22.50
CA THR A 80 -2.67 -7.21 23.72
C THR A 80 -4.19 -7.31 23.62
N THR A 81 -4.76 -6.99 22.46
CA THR A 81 -6.22 -7.03 22.25
C THR A 81 -6.77 -8.46 22.33
N LYS A 82 -6.11 -9.44 21.69
CA LYS A 82 -6.53 -10.85 21.75
C LYS A 82 -6.50 -11.42 23.17
N LYS A 83 -5.50 -11.04 23.96
CA LYS A 83 -5.39 -11.48 25.35
C LYS A 83 -6.56 -10.99 26.21
N HIS A 84 -6.96 -9.73 26.05
CA HIS A 84 -8.11 -9.17 26.77
C HIS A 84 -9.45 -9.80 26.37
N GLU A 85 -9.62 -10.14 25.09
CA GLU A 85 -10.83 -10.81 24.61
C GLU A 85 -10.95 -12.24 25.17
N GLN A 86 -9.84 -13.00 25.22
CA GLN A 86 -9.80 -14.34 25.81
C GLN A 86 -10.03 -14.34 27.33
N GLU A 87 -9.47 -13.38 28.07
CA GLU A 87 -9.72 -13.24 29.52
C GLU A 87 -11.18 -12.87 29.81
N ALA A 88 -11.80 -12.01 28.98
CA ALA A 88 -13.21 -11.66 29.11
C ALA A 88 -14.17 -12.82 28.79
N GLU A 89 -13.79 -13.71 27.86
CA GLU A 89 -14.57 -14.91 27.52
C GLU A 89 -14.47 -15.98 28.61
N LEU A 90 -13.28 -16.21 29.18
CA LEU A 90 -13.04 -17.15 30.30
C LEU A 90 -13.75 -16.74 31.59
N VAL A 91 -13.91 -15.43 31.86
CA VAL A 91 -14.67 -14.93 33.02
C VAL A 91 -16.19 -15.05 32.81
N ARG A 92 -16.65 -15.18 31.56
CA ARG A 92 -18.07 -15.33 31.21
C ARG A 92 -18.53 -16.79 31.14
N SER A 93 -17.61 -17.75 31.06
CA SER A 93 -17.85 -19.20 31.09
C SER A 93 -17.77 -19.78 32.50
#